data_AF-K2ANX2-F1
#
_entry.id   AF-K2ANX2-F1
#
_cell.length_a   1.000
_cell.length_b   1.000
_cell.length_c   1.000
_cell.angle_alpha   90.00
_cell.angle_beta   90.00
_cell.angle_gamma   90.00
#
_symmetry.space_group_name_H-M   'P 1'
#
loop_
_entity.id
_entity.type
_entity.pdbx_description
1 polymer ?
#
loop_
_entity_poly.entity_id
_entity_poly.type
_entity_poly.pdbx_seq_one_letter_code
_entity_poly.pdbx_strand_id
1 'polypeptide(L)'
;MLKTKTEPVKVGPVELDIIIFADKNVWLSNNFINAELKGKFNIKTVKETLAYTGDIATVRGVVNFNGHEFQIDNGKLQFNDNPAFDPLF
;
A
#
# COMPACT_ATOMS: atom_id res chain seq x y z
N MET A 1 -33.14 34.94 -23.07
CA MET A 1 -32.91 34.14 -21.85
C MET A 1 -31.41 33.84 -21.76
N LEU A 2 -30.72 34.38 -20.75
CA LEU A 2 -29.29 34.13 -20.52
C LEU A 2 -29.14 32.73 -19.91
N LYS A 3 -28.39 31.85 -20.59
CA LYS A 3 -28.00 30.56 -20.02
C LYS A 3 -26.93 30.83 -18.96
N THR A 4 -27.27 30.70 -17.69
CA THR A 4 -26.30 30.77 -16.59
C THR A 4 -25.31 29.62 -16.78
N LYS A 5 -24.05 29.95 -17.03
CA LYS A 5 -22.96 28.98 -17.13
C LYS A 5 -22.75 28.38 -15.74
N THR A 6 -23.15 27.14 -15.52
CA THR A 6 -22.91 26.43 -14.27
C THR A 6 -21.41 26.20 -14.17
N GLU A 7 -20.74 26.87 -13.22
CA GLU A 7 -19.34 26.59 -12.93
C GLU A 7 -19.22 25.22 -12.25
N PRO A 8 -18.21 24.41 -12.61
CA PRO A 8 -17.99 23.14 -11.95
C PRO A 8 -17.72 23.35 -10.47
N VAL A 9 -18.41 22.59 -9.61
CA VAL A 9 -18.18 22.61 -8.17
C VAL A 9 -16.77 22.11 -7.92
N LYS A 10 -15.92 22.97 -7.34
CA LYS A 10 -14.59 22.58 -6.89
C LYS A 10 -14.75 21.70 -5.66
N VAL A 11 -14.60 20.39 -5.83
CA VAL A 11 -14.55 19.43 -4.72
C VAL A 11 -13.18 19.54 -4.06
N GLY A 12 -13.14 19.58 -2.72
CA GLY A 12 -11.89 19.57 -1.96
C GLY A 12 -11.09 18.27 -2.17
N PRO A 13 -9.85 18.21 -1.67
CA PRO A 13 -9.05 16.99 -1.73
C PRO A 13 -9.78 15.81 -1.06
N VAL A 14 -9.64 14.63 -1.63
CA VAL A 14 -10.24 13.41 -1.07
C VAL A 14 -9.36 12.90 0.07
N GLU A 15 -9.92 12.82 1.27
CA GLU A 15 -9.27 12.19 2.41
C GLU A 15 -9.50 10.67 2.34
N LEU A 16 -8.40 9.90 2.45
CA LEU A 16 -8.43 8.45 2.48
C LEU A 16 -8.08 7.96 3.89
N ASP A 17 -8.83 6.97 4.36
CA ASP A 17 -8.48 6.14 5.51
C ASP A 17 -8.86 4.69 5.18
N ILE A 18 -7.89 3.94 4.65
CA ILE A 18 -8.10 2.59 4.12
C ILE A 18 -7.25 1.63 4.94
N ILE A 19 -7.88 0.56 5.43
CA ILE A 19 -7.22 -0.54 6.11
C ILE A 19 -7.42 -1.81 5.27
N ILE A 20 -6.31 -2.40 4.85
CA ILE A 20 -6.26 -3.67 4.13
C ILE A 20 -5.68 -4.71 5.08
N PHE A 21 -6.36 -5.83 5.23
CA PHE A 21 -5.88 -6.95 6.04
C PHE A 21 -6.10 -8.26 5.28
N ALA A 22 -5.13 -9.16 5.38
CA ALA A 22 -5.25 -10.51 4.85
C ALA A 22 -4.38 -11.47 5.65
N ASP A 23 -4.97 -12.57 6.12
CA ASP A 23 -4.25 -13.58 6.89
C ASP A 23 -3.59 -14.65 6.00
N LYS A 24 -4.09 -14.82 4.77
CA LYS A 24 -3.63 -15.78 3.76
C LYS A 24 -4.27 -15.51 2.39
N ASN A 25 -3.88 -16.29 1.38
CA ASN A 25 -4.45 -16.31 0.02
C ASN A 25 -4.31 -15.00 -0.78
N VAL A 26 -3.38 -14.12 -0.41
CA VAL A 26 -2.97 -12.99 -1.25
C VAL A 26 -1.67 -13.37 -1.93
N TRP A 27 -1.65 -13.32 -3.26
CA TRP A 27 -0.49 -13.78 -4.05
C TRP A 27 0.18 -12.62 -4.78
N LEU A 28 1.49 -12.51 -4.63
CA LEU A 28 2.36 -11.69 -5.47
C LEU A 28 3.08 -12.63 -6.44
N SER A 29 2.71 -12.56 -7.71
CA SER A 29 3.28 -13.41 -8.76
C SER A 29 3.77 -12.57 -9.94
N ASN A 30 5.05 -12.68 -10.26
CA ASN A 30 5.69 -12.13 -11.45
C ASN A 30 6.95 -12.97 -11.81
N ASN A 31 7.73 -12.53 -12.81
CA ASN A 31 8.91 -13.28 -13.26
C ASN A 31 10.03 -13.42 -12.21
N PHE A 32 10.01 -12.62 -11.15
CA PHE A 32 11.01 -12.62 -10.08
C PHE A 32 10.52 -13.32 -8.81
N ILE A 33 9.22 -13.30 -8.51
CA ILE A 33 8.68 -13.83 -7.25
C ILE A 33 7.33 -14.49 -7.49
N ASN A 34 7.11 -15.62 -6.82
CA ASN A 34 5.80 -16.23 -6.65
C ASN A 34 5.61 -16.55 -5.16
N ALA A 35 4.87 -15.68 -4.46
CA ALA A 35 4.75 -15.76 -3.02
C ALA A 35 3.34 -15.45 -2.52
N GLU A 36 2.92 -16.21 -1.52
CA GLU A 36 1.74 -15.92 -0.72
C GLU A 36 2.13 -14.98 0.42
N LEU A 37 1.34 -13.93 0.60
CA LEU A 37 1.55 -12.86 1.56
C LEU A 37 0.43 -12.84 2.61
N LYS A 38 0.76 -12.34 3.79
CA LYS A 38 -0.17 -11.98 4.85
C LYS A 38 0.23 -10.65 5.48
N GLY A 39 -0.70 -9.95 6.11
CA GLY A 39 -0.37 -8.73 6.83
C GLY A 39 -1.53 -7.76 6.96
N LYS A 40 -1.18 -6.59 7.50
CA LYS A 40 -2.06 -5.44 7.61
C LYS A 40 -1.34 -4.23 7.06
N PHE A 41 -2.00 -3.51 6.18
CA PHE A 41 -1.49 -2.32 5.51
C PHE A 41 -2.53 -1.21 5.59
N ASN A 42 -2.12 -0.01 5.98
CA ASN A 42 -3.00 1.15 6.07
C ASN A 42 -2.50 2.26 5.14
N ILE A 43 -3.45 2.93 4.48
CA ILE A 43 -3.23 4.10 3.63
C ILE A 43 -4.05 5.23 4.22
N LYS A 44 -3.39 6.34 4.55
CA LYS A 44 -4.05 7.52 5.12
C LYS A 44 -3.59 8.80 4.42
N THR A 45 -4.53 9.71 4.15
CA THR A 45 -4.17 11.08 3.74
C THR A 45 -3.69 11.87 4.97
N VAL A 46 -2.48 12.43 4.91
CA VAL A 46 -1.86 13.29 5.91
C VAL A 46 -1.28 14.51 5.22
N LYS A 47 -1.74 15.73 5.58
CA LYS A 47 -1.30 17.00 4.96
C LYS A 47 -1.28 16.94 3.41
N GLU A 48 -2.38 16.47 2.81
CA GLU A 48 -2.55 16.32 1.35
C GLU A 48 -1.64 15.27 0.68
N THR A 49 -0.92 14.44 1.45
CA THR A 49 -0.08 13.34 0.96
C THR A 49 -0.54 11.98 1.49
N LEU A 50 -0.12 10.88 0.86
CA LEU A 50 -0.44 9.52 1.35
C LEU A 50 0.66 9.00 2.27
N ALA A 51 0.27 8.56 3.47
CA ALA A 51 1.13 7.86 4.41
C ALA A 51 0.78 6.37 4.44
N TYR A 52 1.81 5.52 4.43
CA TYR A 52 1.68 4.06 4.42
C TYR A 52 2.24 3.44 5.69
N THR A 53 1.42 2.66 6.39
CA THR A 53 1.84 1.97 7.63
C THR A 53 1.46 0.50 7.63
N GLY A 54 2.22 -0.29 8.39
CA GLY A 54 1.88 -1.68 8.71
C GLY A 54 2.97 -2.66 8.30
N ASP A 55 2.61 -3.93 8.28
CA ASP A 55 3.53 -5.03 8.11
C ASP A 55 2.95 -6.05 7.12
N ILE A 56 3.78 -6.48 6.18
CA ILE A 56 3.50 -7.58 5.26
C ILE A 56 4.58 -8.64 5.49
N ALA A 57 4.17 -9.90 5.58
CA ALA A 57 5.06 -11.03 5.70
C ALA A 57 4.76 -12.07 4.64
N THR A 58 5.79 -12.79 4.22
CA THR A 58 5.65 -13.96 3.35
C THR A 58 5.14 -15.15 4.17
N VAL A 59 4.11 -15.82 3.68
CA VAL A 59 3.63 -17.11 4.22
C VAL A 59 4.47 -18.25 3.64
N ARG A 60 4.66 -18.22 2.32
CA ARG A 60 5.48 -19.15 1.54
C ARG A 60 5.76 -18.51 0.18
N GLY A 61 6.79 -18.98 -0.49
CA GLY A 61 7.04 -18.59 -1.86
C GLY A 61 8.46 -18.87 -2.29
N VAL A 62 8.71 -18.56 -3.55
CA VAL A 62 10.02 -18.67 -4.17
C VAL A 62 10.36 -17.37 -4.87
N VAL A 63 11.66 -17.08 -4.96
CA VAL A 63 12.20 -16.04 -5.83
C VAL A 63 13.02 -16.69 -6.94
N ASN A 64 12.89 -16.16 -8.15
CA ASN A 64 13.77 -16.52 -9.27
C ASN A 64 14.84 -15.43 -9.41
N PHE A 65 16.10 -15.81 -9.22
CA PHE A 65 17.24 -14.91 -9.37
C PHE A 65 18.29 -15.57 -10.28
N ASN A 66 18.63 -14.90 -11.38
CA ASN A 66 19.56 -15.40 -12.40
C ASN A 66 19.19 -16.81 -12.93
N GLY A 67 17.91 -17.10 -13.09
CA GLY A 67 17.44 -18.41 -13.58
C GLY A 67 17.43 -19.52 -12.52
N HIS A 68 17.78 -19.20 -11.27
CA HIS A 68 17.75 -20.13 -10.16
C HIS A 68 16.60 -19.80 -9.22
N GLU A 69 15.90 -20.84 -8.76
CA GLU A 69 14.81 -20.71 -7.80
C GLU A 69 15.34 -20.86 -6.37
N PHE A 70 14.95 -19.94 -5.50
CA PHE A 70 15.29 -19.96 -4.08
C PHE A 70 14.01 -19.90 -3.25
N GLN A 71 13.90 -20.82 -2.29
CA GLN A 71 12.80 -20.81 -1.33
C GLN A 71 12.93 -19.62 -0.38
N ILE A 72 11.83 -18.90 -0.17
CA ILE A 72 11.76 -17.87 0.87
C ILE A 72 11.56 -18.57 2.21
N ASP A 73 12.57 -18.47 3.08
CA ASP A 73 12.50 -18.94 4.47
C ASP A 73 11.84 -17.88 5.38
N ASN A 74 12.24 -16.61 5.24
CA ASN A 74 11.64 -15.48 5.94
C ASN A 74 11.62 -14.23 5.03
N GLY A 75 10.45 -13.60 4.91
CA GLY A 75 10.28 -12.33 4.20
C GLY A 75 9.37 -11.40 4.99
N LYS A 76 9.83 -10.17 5.25
CA LYS A 76 9.07 -9.13 5.95
C LYS A 76 9.28 -7.79 5.27
N LEU A 77 8.18 -7.08 5.01
CA LEU A 77 8.16 -5.67 4.64
C LEU A 77 7.47 -4.91 5.77
N GLN A 78 8.07 -3.80 6.17
CA GLN A 78 7.51 -2.93 7.20
C GLN A 78 7.42 -1.51 6.66
N PHE A 79 6.22 -0.95 6.72
CA PHE A 79 5.90 0.40 6.33
C PHE A 79 5.79 1.22 7.60
N ASN A 80 6.73 2.14 7.77
CA ASN A 80 6.90 2.94 8.97
C ASN A 80 6.78 4.43 8.64
N ASP A 81 6.08 4.79 7.55
CA ASP A 81 5.75 6.21 7.37
C ASP A 81 5.06 6.64 8.63
N ASN A 82 5.49 7.76 9.16
CA ASN A 82 4.90 8.25 10.38
C ASN A 82 3.74 9.17 9.98
N PRO A 83 2.47 8.74 10.14
CA PRO A 83 1.33 9.57 9.81
C PRO A 83 1.22 10.81 10.71
N ALA A 84 2.05 10.89 11.76
CA ALA A 84 2.11 11.97 12.72
C ALA A 84 3.47 12.70 12.74
N PHE A 85 4.45 12.41 11.86
CA PHE A 85 5.71 13.18 11.88
C PHE A 85 5.50 14.53 11.22
N ASP A 86 5.09 15.46 12.07
CA ASP A 86 5.39 16.86 11.94
C ASP A 86 6.53 17.19 12.90
N PRO A 87 7.81 16.95 12.54
CA PRO A 87 8.89 17.51 13.31
C PRO A 87 8.94 18.99 12.94
N LEU A 88 8.28 19.82 13.74
CA LEU A 88 8.33 21.29 13.72
C LEU A 88 7.28 21.96 12.82
N PHE A 89 6.63 22.97 13.39
CA PHE A 89 6.46 24.31 12.81
C PHE A 89 6.21 24.43 11.29
#